data_AF-A0A5B7CMT8-F1
#
_entry.id   AF-A0A5B7CMT8-F1
#
_cell.length_a   1.000
_cell.length_b   1.000
_cell.length_c   1.000
_cell.angle_alpha   90.00
_cell.angle_beta   90.00
_cell.angle_gamma   90.00
#
_symmetry.space_group_name_H-M   'P 1'
#
loop_
_entity.id
_entity.type
_entity.pdbx_description
1 polymer ?
#
loop_
_entity_poly.entity_id
_entity_poly.type
_entity_poly.pdbx_seq_one_letter_code
_entity_poly.pdbx_strand_id
1 'polypeptide(L)' 'MGLPTLQDRRERGDLIIMYKIVNGIEKIDKEDLVLVTEDRRTRGHVKQIRMRQCVKDIGKYSFPYRTVEKWNALNN' A
#
# COMPACT_ATOMS: atom_id res chain seq x y z
N MET A 1 -23.22 10.99 17.36
CA MET A 1 -22.97 10.94 15.91
C MET A 1 -21.47 10.91 15.69
N GLY A 2 -20.92 9.77 15.27
CA GLY A 2 -19.47 9.54 15.19
C GLY A 2 -18.92 9.88 13.80
N LEU A 3 -18.31 11.05 13.67
CA LEU A 3 -17.54 11.40 12.48
C LEU A 3 -16.20 10.64 12.50
N PRO A 4 -15.76 10.07 11.36
CA PRO A 4 -14.47 9.41 11.29
C PRO A 4 -13.34 10.40 11.58
N THR A 5 -12.31 9.93 12.25
CA THR A 5 -11.18 10.76 12.64
C THR A 5 -10.41 11.24 11.41
N LEU A 6 -9.51 12.21 11.60
CA LEU A 6 -8.59 12.61 10.52
C LEU A 6 -7.71 11.43 10.09
N GLN A 7 -7.31 10.59 11.03
CA GLN A 7 -6.51 9.40 10.77
C GLN A 7 -7.28 8.42 9.89
N ASP A 8 -8.51 8.08 10.24
CA ASP A 8 -9.34 7.15 9.45
C ASP A 8 -9.50 7.63 8.00
N ARG A 9 -9.74 8.93 7.83
CA ARG A 9 -9.88 9.55 6.51
C ARG A 9 -8.59 9.47 5.70
N ARG A 10 -7.43 9.70 6.34
CA ARG A 10 -6.12 9.61 5.70
C ARG A 10 -5.79 8.18 5.29
N GLU A 11 -6.02 7.22 6.17
CA GLU A 11 -5.78 5.79 5.91
C GLU A 11 -6.65 5.29 4.77
N ARG A 12 -7.93 5.68 4.74
CA ARG A 12 -8.83 5.35 3.63
C ARG A 12 -8.34 5.95 2.31
N GLY A 13 -7.90 7.21 2.33
CA GLY A 13 -7.33 7.88 1.16
C GLY A 13 -6.08 7.17 0.63
N ASP A 14 -5.17 6.78 1.53
CA ASP A 14 -3.95 6.07 1.18
C ASP A 14 -4.25 4.71 0.50
N LEU A 15 -5.21 3.94 1.02
CA LEU A 15 -5.64 2.67 0.41
C LEU A 15 -6.31 2.85 -0.97
N ILE A 16 -7.09 3.92 -1.16
CA ILE A 16 -7.69 4.23 -2.47
C ILE A 16 -6.60 4.55 -3.50
N ILE A 17 -5.59 5.34 -3.12
CA ILE A 17 -4.46 5.65 -4.00
C ILE A 17 -3.69 4.36 -4.33
N MET A 18 -3.45 3.49 -3.34
CA MET A 18 -2.81 2.19 -3.56
C MET A 18 -3.58 1.34 -4.59
N TYR A 19 -4.90 1.26 -4.45
CA TYR A 19 -5.74 0.54 -5.41
C TYR A 19 -5.58 1.10 -6.82
N LYS A 20 -5.58 2.42 -6.99
CA LYS A 20 -5.42 3.05 -8.31
C LYS A 20 -4.04 2.75 -8.92
N ILE A 21 -2.98 2.81 -8.12
CA ILE A 21 -1.60 2.49 -8.56
C ILE A 21 -1.52 1.03 -8.99
N VAL A 22 -1.93 0.09 -8.13
CA VAL A 22 -1.85 -1.35 -8.41
C VAL A 22 -2.63 -1.70 -9.69
N ASN A 23 -3.84 -1.16 -9.86
CA ASN A 23 -4.67 -1.42 -11.04
C ASN A 23 -4.27 -0.59 -12.28
N GLY A 24 -3.28 0.31 -12.18
CA GLY A 24 -2.84 1.15 -13.32
C GLY A 24 -3.83 2.23 -13.73
N ILE A 25 -4.72 2.63 -12.82
CA ILE A 25 -5.66 3.75 -13.02
C ILE A 25 -4.91 5.09 -12.95
N GLU A 26 -3.91 5.18 -12.07
CA GLU A 26 -3.00 6.33 -12.02
C GLU A 26 -1.66 5.99 -12.68
N LYS A 27 -1.16 6.92 -13.51
CA LYS A 27 0.10 6.79 -14.26
C LYS A 27 1.27 7.16 -13.36
N ILE A 28 1.51 6.32 -12.36
CA ILE A 28 2.65 6.40 -11.46
C ILE A 28 3.54 5.21 -11.76
N ASP A 29 4.85 5.45 -11.85
CA ASP A 29 5.86 4.41 -12.06
C ASP A 29 5.80 3.44 -10.87
N LYS A 30 5.22 2.26 -11.09
CA LYS A 30 4.87 1.32 -10.01
C LYS A 30 6.15 0.70 -9.46
N GLU A 31 7.12 0.51 -10.32
CA GLU A 31 8.39 -0.14 -10.09
C GLU A 31 9.22 0.57 -9.01
N ASP A 32 9.15 1.90 -8.92
CA ASP A 32 9.89 2.66 -7.89
C ASP A 32 9.16 2.73 -6.54
N LEU A 33 7.82 2.62 -6.53
CA LEU A 33 7.02 2.77 -5.31
C LEU A 33 6.58 1.44 -4.68
N VAL A 34 6.26 0.46 -5.51
CA VAL A 34 5.43 -0.71 -5.19
C VAL A 34 5.83 -1.89 -6.08
N LEU A 35 6.72 -2.75 -5.58
CA LEU A 35 7.04 -4.02 -6.26
C LEU A 35 5.90 -5.01 -6.00
N VAL A 36 4.96 -5.12 -6.93
CA VAL A 36 3.92 -6.15 -6.89
C VAL A 36 4.60 -7.51 -6.94
N THR A 37 4.27 -8.38 -5.99
CA THR A 37 4.88 -9.70 -5.92
C THR A 37 4.13 -10.66 -6.83
N GLU A 38 4.84 -11.38 -7.70
CA GLU A 38 4.29 -12.55 -8.42
C GLU A 38 4.34 -13.83 -7.57
N ASP A 39 4.82 -13.71 -6.32
CA ASP A 39 5.14 -14.83 -5.46
C ASP A 39 3.87 -15.61 -5.08
N ARG A 40 3.80 -16.87 -5.51
CA ARG A 40 2.67 -17.81 -5.33
C ARG A 40 2.57 -18.34 -3.90
N ARG A 41 2.77 -17.49 -2.90
CA ARG A 41 2.66 -17.89 -1.51
C ARG A 41 1.20 -18.23 -1.19
N THR A 42 0.99 -19.32 -0.47
CA THR A 42 -0.33 -19.84 -0.07
C THR A 42 -1.04 -18.97 0.98
N ARG A 43 -0.44 -17.84 1.41
CA ARG A 43 -1.01 -16.89 2.37
C ARG A 43 -0.96 -15.47 1.80
N GLY A 44 -2.13 -14.91 1.52
CA GLY A 44 -2.30 -13.55 0.99
C GLY A 44 -3.24 -13.49 -0.20
N HIS A 45 -3.51 -12.27 -0.69
CA HIS A 45 -4.26 -12.04 -1.92
C HIS A 45 -3.31 -11.83 -3.11
N VAL A 46 -3.83 -12.00 -4.33
CA VAL A 46 -3.06 -12.01 -5.60
C VAL A 46 -2.29 -10.70 -5.87
N LYS A 47 -2.71 -9.60 -5.24
CA LYS A 47 -2.14 -8.25 -5.44
C LYS A 47 -1.25 -7.82 -4.29
N GLN A 48 -0.60 -8.76 -3.60
CA GLN A 48 0.35 -8.41 -2.54
C GLN A 48 1.51 -7.57 -3.07
N ILE A 49 2.01 -6.70 -2.20
CA ILE A 49 3.10 -5.79 -2.51
C ILE A 49 4.28 -6.14 -1.63
N ARG A 50 5.44 -6.29 -2.26
CA ARG A 50 6.72 -6.33 -1.55
C ARG A 50 7.21 -4.91 -1.31
N MET A 51 7.41 -4.59 -0.04
CA MET A 51 8.00 -3.32 0.34
C MET A 51 9.50 -3.26 -0.02
N ARG A 52 9.95 -2.15 -0.60
CA ARG A 52 11.38 -1.84 -0.75
C ARG A 52 12.03 -1.69 0.62
N GLN A 53 13.18 -2.33 0.81
CA GLN A 53 13.95 -2.18 2.05
C GLN A 53 14.61 -0.79 2.08
N CYS A 54 14.28 -0.01 3.11
CA CYS A 54 14.93 1.26 3.41
C CYS A 54 15.76 1.08 4.70
N VAL A 55 17.07 1.30 4.61
CA VAL A 55 17.99 1.16 5.76
C VAL A 55 17.94 2.40 6.67
N LYS A 56 17.56 3.55 6.11
CA LYS A 56 17.49 4.84 6.81
C LYS A 56 16.06 5.19 7.17
N ASP A 57 15.89 5.86 8.31
CA ASP A 57 14.62 6.37 8.83
C ASP A 57 13.91 7.39 7.94
N ILE A 58 14.58 7.92 6.92
CA ILE A 58 14.04 8.93 5.99
C ILE A 58 12.72 8.45 5.36
N GLY A 59 12.58 7.14 5.13
CA GLY A 59 11.41 6.54 4.49
C GLY A 59 10.26 6.13 5.43
N LYS A 60 10.40 6.22 6.75
CA LYS A 60 9.45 5.56 7.70
C LYS A 60 8.03 6.11 7.64
N TYR A 61 7.87 7.39 7.32
CA TYR A 61 6.56 8.03 7.16
C TYR A 61 6.24 8.31 5.69
N SER A 62 6.93 7.65 4.76
CA SER A 62 6.59 7.72 3.33
C SER A 62 5.27 7.01 3.05
N PHE A 63 4.65 7.34 1.92
CA PHE A 63 3.41 6.72 1.47
C PHE A 63 3.50 5.18 1.37
N PRO A 64 4.54 4.58 0.74
CA PRO A 64 4.64 3.13 0.65
C PRO A 64 4.74 2.48 2.05
N TYR A 65 5.52 3.07 2.96
CA TYR A 65 5.75 2.49 4.29
C TYR A 65 4.50 2.39 5.15
N ARG A 66 3.67 3.43 5.14
CA ARG A 66 2.42 3.41 5.92
C ARG A 66 1.28 2.60 5.29
N THR A 67 1.36 2.32 3.98
CA THR A 67 0.23 1.78 3.21
C THR A 67 0.39 0.30 2.87
N VAL A 68 1.62 -0.18 2.62
CA VAL A 68 1.87 -1.56 2.16
C VAL A 68 1.43 -2.60 3.20
N GLU A 69 1.72 -2.37 4.49
CA GLU A 69 1.32 -3.30 5.55
C GLU A 69 -0.21 -3.43 5.63
N LYS A 70 -0.92 -2.31 5.62
CA LYS A 70 -2.39 -2.26 5.67
C LYS A 70 -3.01 -2.90 4.44
N TRP A 71 -2.44 -2.66 3.26
CA TRP A 71 -2.87 -3.26 2.01
C TRP A 71 -2.73 -4.77 2.03
N ASN A 72 -1.56 -5.28 2.42
CA ASN A 72 -1.29 -6.73 2.45
C ASN A 72 -2.09 -7.47 3.53
N ALA A 73 -2.60 -6.75 4.55
CA ALA A 73 -3.50 -7.27 5.57
C ALA A 73 -4.97 -7.33 5.11
N LEU A 74 -5.31 -6.79 3.93
CA LEU A 74 -6.65 -6.94 3.36
C LEU A 74 -6.88 -8.41 2.98
N ASN A 75 -8.04 -8.92 3.40
CA ASN A 75 -8.51 -10.20 2.91
C ASN A 75 -9.03 -10.06 1.48
N ASN A 76 -8.92 -11.16 0.72
CA ASN A 76 -9.39 -11.25 -0.66
C ASN A 76 -10.92 -11.31 -0.73
#